data_AF-A0A804K0Y0-F1
#
_entry.id   AF-A0A804K0Y0-F1
#
_cell.length_a   1.000
_cell.length_b   1.000
_cell.length_c   1.000
_cell.angle_alpha   90.00
_cell.angle_beta   90.00
_cell.angle_gamma   90.00
#
_symmetry.space_group_name_H-M   'P 1'
#
loop_
_entity.id
_entity.type
_entity.pdbx_description
1 polymer ?
#
loop_
_entity_poly.entity_id
_entity_poly.type
_entity_poly.pdbx_seq_one_letter_code
_entity_poly.pdbx_strand_id
1 'polypeptide(L)'
;MGLLTDNGPPEWHPASLELKDACRDAAAHCKEKGKNISKVALQYSLMNKEIATILVGMNSPKQVEENVTAALGLSSLGIDQELLHEVETILEPVKNQTWPSGIQ
;
A
#
# COMPACT_ATOMS: atom_id res chain seq x y z
N MET A 1 -4.33 6.68 -5.78
CA MET A 1 -3.58 6.37 -7.01
C MET A 1 -3.08 4.93 -6.89
N GLY A 2 -3.90 3.96 -7.29
CA GLY A 2 -3.99 2.58 -6.77
C GLY A 2 -2.80 1.61 -6.97
N LEU A 3 -1.55 2.07 -6.94
CA LEU A 3 -0.37 1.21 -7.04
C LEU A 3 -0.37 0.05 -6.04
N LEU A 4 -0.58 0.36 -4.75
CA LEU A 4 -0.67 -0.64 -3.69
C LEU A 4 -2.13 -1.01 -3.41
N THR A 5 -2.86 -1.43 -4.45
CA THR A 5 -4.22 -1.96 -4.35
C THR A 5 -4.39 -3.16 -5.28
N ASP A 6 -5.33 -4.04 -4.97
CA ASP A 6 -5.56 -5.28 -5.75
C ASP A 6 -5.94 -5.00 -7.22
N ASN A 7 -6.54 -3.83 -7.50
CA ASN A 7 -6.94 -3.42 -8.84
C ASN A 7 -5.84 -2.69 -9.61
N GLY A 8 -4.73 -2.34 -8.95
CA GLY A 8 -3.67 -1.56 -9.55
C GLY A 8 -4.04 -0.11 -9.86
N PRO A 9 -3.09 0.66 -10.41
CA PRO A 9 -3.32 2.04 -10.83
C PRO A 9 -4.06 2.09 -12.18
N PRO A 10 -4.74 3.20 -12.50
CA PRO A 10 -5.30 3.42 -13.84
C PRO A 10 -4.20 3.60 -14.90
N GLU A 11 -4.54 3.36 -16.17
CA GLU A 11 -3.60 3.44 -17.31
C GLU A 11 -2.81 4.77 -17.38
N TRP A 12 -3.49 5.89 -17.09
CA TRP A 12 -2.90 7.23 -17.13
C TRP A 12 -1.94 7.55 -15.98
N HIS A 13 -1.69 6.62 -15.06
CA HIS A 13 -0.84 6.86 -13.89
C HIS A 13 0.61 7.19 -14.30
N PRO A 14 1.25 8.24 -13.77
CA PRO A 14 2.54 8.75 -14.23
C PRO A 14 3.77 7.97 -13.74
N ALA A 15 3.61 7.03 -12.81
CA ALA A 15 4.68 6.14 -12.37
C ALA A 15 5.36 5.40 -13.53
N SER A 16 6.66 5.14 -13.39
CA SER A 16 7.43 4.29 -14.30
C SER A 16 6.81 2.89 -14.40
N LEU A 17 7.06 2.20 -15.51
CA LEU A 17 6.63 0.81 -15.68
C LEU A 17 7.23 -0.08 -14.59
N GLU A 18 8.51 0.10 -14.27
CA GLU A 18 9.20 -0.62 -13.21
C GLU A 18 8.50 -0.48 -11.84
N LEU A 19 8.10 0.75 -11.45
CA LEU A 19 7.39 0.98 -10.19
C LEU A 19 5.98 0.35 -10.21
N LYS A 20 5.27 0.43 -11.34
CA LYS A 20 3.97 -0.22 -11.51
C LYS A 20 4.08 -1.74 -11.41
N ASP A 21 5.11 -2.31 -12.03
CA ASP A 21 5.37 -3.75 -12.06
C ASP A 21 5.70 -4.27 -10.66
N ALA A 22 6.63 -3.64 -9.95
CA ALA A 22 6.98 -4.01 -8.58
C ALA A 22 5.76 -3.92 -7.63
N CYS A 23 4.93 -2.88 -7.74
CA CYS A 23 3.71 -2.77 -6.94
C CYS A 23 2.68 -3.85 -7.27
N ARG A 24 2.54 -4.21 -8.55
CA ARG A 24 1.67 -5.31 -8.99
C ARG A 24 2.16 -6.64 -8.44
N ASP A 25 3.46 -6.90 -8.48
CA ASP A 25 4.05 -8.14 -8.00
C ASP A 25 3.89 -8.26 -6.48
N ALA A 26 4.06 -7.17 -5.73
CA ALA A 26 3.76 -7.13 -4.31
C ALA A 26 2.28 -7.40 -4.01
N ALA A 27 1.37 -6.84 -4.82
CA ALA A 27 -0.07 -7.05 -4.67
C ALA A 27 -0.45 -8.52 -4.95
N ALA A 28 0.13 -9.11 -5.99
CA ALA A 28 -0.05 -10.52 -6.33
C ALA A 28 0.44 -11.43 -5.19
N HIS A 29 1.64 -11.16 -4.66
CA HIS A 29 2.20 -11.90 -3.52
C HIS A 29 1.31 -11.85 -2.28
N CYS A 30 0.79 -10.67 -1.92
CA CYS A 30 -0.18 -10.54 -0.83
C CYS A 30 -1.44 -11.38 -1.09
N LYS A 31 -1.97 -11.31 -2.32
CA LYS A 31 -3.19 -12.01 -2.72
C LYS A 31 -3.03 -13.53 -2.68
N GLU A 32 -1.89 -14.06 -3.11
CA GLU A 32 -1.56 -15.50 -3.02
C GLU A 32 -1.58 -16.01 -1.58
N LYS A 33 -1.21 -15.14 -0.62
CA LYS A 33 -1.28 -15.42 0.82
C LYS A 33 -2.64 -15.12 1.46
N GLY A 34 -3.66 -14.76 0.67
CA GLY A 34 -4.98 -14.39 1.17
C GLY A 34 -5.01 -13.07 1.94
N LYS A 35 -4.07 -12.17 1.66
CA LYS A 35 -3.91 -10.88 2.32
C LYS A 35 -4.13 -9.75 1.32
N ASN A 36 -4.53 -8.59 1.81
CA ASN A 36 -4.77 -7.40 0.98
C ASN A 36 -3.62 -6.41 1.16
N ILE A 37 -2.98 -6.03 0.06
CA ILE A 37 -1.80 -5.14 0.09
C ILE A 37 -2.13 -3.75 0.62
N SER A 38 -3.33 -3.23 0.34
CA SER A 38 -3.77 -1.91 0.82
C SER A 38 -3.83 -1.87 2.35
N LYS A 39 -4.23 -2.97 2.99
CA LYS A 39 -4.17 -3.12 4.46
C LYS A 39 -2.73 -3.05 4.96
N VAL A 40 -1.82 -3.81 4.36
CA VAL A 40 -0.39 -3.83 4.75
C VAL A 40 0.21 -2.43 4.60
N ALA A 41 -0.02 -1.75 3.48
CA ALA A 41 0.47 -0.41 3.21
C ALA A 41 -0.04 0.63 4.22
N LEU A 42 -1.34 0.57 4.58
CA LEU A 42 -1.92 1.47 5.58
C LEU A 42 -1.34 1.19 6.97
N GLN A 43 -1.24 -0.08 7.37
CA GLN A 43 -0.67 -0.45 8.66
C GLN A 43 0.80 -0.05 8.78
N TYR A 44 1.60 -0.30 7.74
CA TYR A 44 3.00 0.15 7.66
C TYR A 44 3.13 1.67 7.86
N SER A 45 2.28 2.45 7.18
CA SER A 45 2.28 3.92 7.31
C SER A 45 1.98 4.38 8.74
N LEU A 46 1.06 3.70 9.44
CA LEU A 46 0.66 4.00 10.83
C LEU A 46 1.67 3.53 11.90
N MET A 47 2.65 2.69 11.54
CA MET A 47 3.71 2.27 12.46
C MET A 47 4.68 3.40 12.77
N ASN A 48 4.89 4.33 11.83
CA ASN A 48 5.76 5.48 12.06
C ASN A 48 5.10 6.50 12.99
N LYS A 49 5.58 6.57 14.24
CA LYS A 49 5.05 7.48 15.28
C LYS A 49 5.46 8.93 15.12
N GLU A 50 6.41 9.24 14.24
CA GLU A 50 6.79 10.62 13.91
C GLU A 50 5.77 11.30 12.97
N ILE A 51 4.93 10.52 12.29
CA ILE A 51 3.89 11.03 11.39
C ILE A 51 2.56 11.14 12.16
N ALA A 52 2.09 12.37 12.36
CA ALA A 52 0.90 12.64 13.18
C ALA A 52 -0.42 12.14 12.57
N THR A 53 -0.53 12.13 11.23
CA THR A 53 -1.75 11.71 10.53
C THR A 53 -1.43 11.07 9.19
N ILE A 54 -2.23 10.07 8.81
CA ILE A 54 -2.14 9.37 7.52
C ILE A 54 -3.42 9.66 6.74
N LEU A 55 -3.28 10.32 5.59
CA LEU A 55 -4.40 10.56 4.68
C LEU A 55 -4.58 9.37 3.74
N VAL A 56 -5.74 8.72 3.81
CA VAL A 56 -6.11 7.59 2.94
C VAL A 56 -7.31 7.97 2.05
N GLY A 57 -7.28 7.56 0.79
CA GLY A 57 -8.36 7.77 -0.17
C GLY A 57 -9.28 6.56 -0.29
N MET A 58 -10.55 6.79 -0.63
CA MET A 58 -11.57 5.76 -0.85
C MET A 58 -12.68 6.28 -1.77
N ASN A 59 -13.40 5.39 -2.44
CA ASN A 59 -14.51 5.74 -3.33
C ASN A 59 -15.85 5.08 -2.95
N SER A 60 -15.88 4.34 -1.83
CA SER A 60 -17.09 3.66 -1.36
C SER A 60 -17.12 3.57 0.17
N PRO A 61 -18.32 3.47 0.79
CA PRO A 61 -18.44 3.25 2.24
C PRO A 61 -17.74 1.98 2.72
N LYS A 62 -17.77 0.90 1.92
CA LYS A 62 -17.07 -0.35 2.23
C LYS A 62 -15.57 -0.15 2.44
N GLN A 63 -14.92 0.67 1.61
CA GLN A 63 -13.50 0.99 1.76
C GLN A 63 -13.21 1.85 3.00
N VAL A 64 -14.17 2.67 3.46
CA VAL A 64 -14.06 3.38 4.74
C VAL A 64 -13.94 2.35 5.87
N GLU A 65 -14.84 1.37 5.90
CA GLU A 65 -14.85 0.31 6.91
C GLU A 65 -13.57 -0.54 6.86
N GLU A 66 -13.09 -0.88 5.66
CA GLU A 66 -11.83 -1.62 5.46
C GLU A 66 -10.63 -0.83 5.99
N ASN A 67 -10.53 0.48 5.69
CA ASN A 67 -9.46 1.35 6.17
C ASN A 67 -9.48 1.50 7.70
N VAL A 68 -10.64 1.73 8.30
CA VAL A 68 -10.81 1.83 9.76
C VAL A 68 -10.44 0.50 10.43
N THR A 69 -10.89 -0.62 9.87
CA THR A 69 -10.58 -1.96 10.40
C THR A 69 -9.09 -2.25 10.33
N ALA A 70 -8.41 -1.89 9.24
CA ALA A 70 -6.97 -2.03 9.10
C ALA A 70 -6.21 -1.20 10.15
N ALA A 71 -6.62 0.05 10.38
CA ALA A 71 -6.01 0.94 11.37
C ALA A 71 -6.20 0.44 12.80
N LEU A 72 -7.41 0.07 13.20
CA LEU A 72 -7.69 -0.48 14.53
C LEU A 72 -7.04 -1.86 14.74
N GLY A 73 -6.96 -2.65 13.67
CA GLY A 73 -6.29 -3.95 13.66
C GLY A 73 -4.80 -3.85 13.97
N LEU A 74 -4.12 -2.76 13.57
CA LEU A 74 -2.71 -2.57 13.89
C LEU A 74 -2.47 -2.47 15.41
N SER A 75 -3.30 -1.67 16.11
CA SER A 75 -3.15 -1.46 17.56
C SER A 75 -3.47 -2.71 18.39
N SER A 76 -4.30 -3.61 17.87
CA SER A 76 -4.80 -4.79 18.59
C SER A 76 -4.07 -6.08 18.22
N LEU A 77 -3.84 -6.32 16.93
CA LEU A 77 -3.28 -7.56 16.39
C LEU A 77 -1.84 -7.39 15.88
N GLY A 78 -1.37 -6.15 15.74
CA GLY A 78 -0.11 -5.85 15.06
C GLY A 78 -0.21 -5.97 13.54
N ILE A 79 0.95 -5.87 12.89
CA ILE A 79 1.12 -6.15 11.47
C ILE A 79 1.76 -7.53 11.29
N ASP A 80 1.43 -8.19 10.20
CA ASP A 80 2.06 -9.44 9.76
C ASP A 80 3.51 -9.15 9.33
N GLN A 81 4.48 -9.39 10.22
CA GLN A 81 5.88 -9.02 10.03
C GLN A 81 6.56 -9.80 8.90
N GLU A 82 6.20 -11.08 8.74
CA GLU A 82 6.74 -11.91 7.66
C GLU A 82 6.27 -11.39 6.31
N LEU A 83 4.96 -11.16 6.17
CA LEU A 83 4.41 -10.58 4.94
C LEU A 83 4.97 -9.19 4.66
N LEU A 84 5.15 -8.34 5.68
CA LEU A 84 5.74 -7.02 5.51
C LEU A 84 7.15 -7.13 4.92
N HIS A 85 8.00 -7.99 5.49
CA HIS A 85 9.37 -8.18 5.01
C HIS A 85 9.43 -8.68 3.56
N GLU A 86 8.53 -9.58 3.18
CA GLU A 86 8.43 -10.07 1.80
C GLU A 86 8.01 -8.94 0.84
N VAL A 87 7.03 -8.12 1.22
CA VAL A 87 6.61 -6.95 0.44
C VAL A 87 7.74 -5.93 0.31
N GLU A 88 8.47 -5.65 1.39
CA GLU A 88 9.65 -4.77 1.35
C GLU A 88 10.72 -5.32 0.41
N THR A 89 10.95 -6.63 0.41
CA THR A 89 11.91 -7.28 -0.49
C THR A 89 11.51 -7.13 -1.95
N ILE A 90 10.23 -7.31 -2.28
CA ILE A 90 9.71 -7.12 -3.65
C ILE A 90 9.86 -5.66 -4.10
N LEU A 91 9.63 -4.71 -3.18
CA LEU A 91 9.67 -3.28 -3.49
C LEU A 91 11.06 -2.64 -3.39
N GLU A 92 12.06 -3.36 -2.88
CA GLU A 92 13.42 -2.83 -2.65
C GLU A 92 14.05 -2.17 -3.89
N PRO A 93 13.94 -2.72 -5.12
CA PRO A 93 14.50 -2.09 -6.32
C PRO A 93 13.90 -0.71 -6.63
N VAL A 94 12.65 -0.47 -6.23
CA VAL A 94 11.89 0.76 -6.51
C VAL A 94 11.69 1.63 -5.28
N LYS A 95 12.35 1.29 -4.17
CA LYS A 95 12.22 2.00 -2.90
C LYS A 95 12.69 3.44 -3.05
N ASN A 96 11.94 4.35 -2.43
CA ASN A 96 12.15 5.81 -2.51
C ASN A 96 12.04 6.40 -3.93
N GLN A 97 11.58 5.64 -4.92
CA GLN A 97 11.20 6.20 -6.22
C GLN A 97 9.81 6.84 -6.13
N THR A 98 9.63 7.92 -6.86
CA THR A 98 8.35 8.63 -7.00
C THR A 98 8.18 9.09 -8.44
N TRP A 99 7.04 9.69 -8.75
CA TRP A 99 6.74 10.29 -10.04
C TRP A 99 6.56 11.81 -9.91
N PRO A 100 6.79 12.57 -10.98
CA PRO A 100 6.47 14.00 -11.00
C PRO A 100 4.99 14.26 -10.72
N SER A 101 4.69 15.21 -9.84
CA SER A 101 3.33 15.63 -9.51
C SER A 101 3.25 17.16 -9.40
N GLY A 102 2.16 17.75 -9.89
CA GLY A 102 1.97 19.22 -9.90
C GLY A 102 2.50 19.89 -11.17
N ILE A 103 2.35 21.23 -11.24
CA ILE A 103 2.90 22.06 -12.31
C ILE A 103 4.35 22.39 -11.93
N GLN A 104 5.30 22.16 -12.85
CA GLN A 104 6.69 22.62 -12.72
C GLN A 104 6.80 24.12 -13.00
#